data_AF-X0X899-F1
#
_entry.id   AF-X0X899-F1
#
_cell.length_a   1.000
_cell.length_b   1.000
_cell.length_c   1.000
_cell.angle_alpha   90.00
_cell.angle_beta   90.00
_cell.angle_gamma   90.00
#
_symmetry.space_group_name_H-M   'P 1'
#
loop_
_entity.id
_entity.type
_entity.pdbx_description
1 polymer ?
#
loop_
_entity_poly.entity_id
_entity_poly.type
_entity_poly.pdbx_seq_one_letter_code
_entity_poly.pdbx_strand_id
1 'polypeptide(L)'
;MLGKVKTVDFLATANEVDAVLKEARLIKDIRPPYNTELVDDKTFPYLEITTGEDFPGVYITRKPRPGGSRLFGPFAGAKDLRAALVVLQKIFRFRTCNLSISEKDRKRKFFRPCLLYSIKQCTAPCAARIGRAEYRK
;
A
#
# COMPACT_ATOMS: atom_id res chain seq x y z
N MET A 1 -26.42 -30.30 1.58
CA MET A 1 -25.22 -29.52 1.16
C MET A 1 -24.10 -30.47 0.74
N LEU A 2 -23.65 -31.36 1.63
CA LEU A 2 -22.58 -32.35 1.35
C LEU A 2 -22.94 -33.35 0.23
N GLY A 3 -24.20 -33.78 0.11
CA GLY A 3 -24.62 -34.72 -0.94
C GLY A 3 -24.56 -34.21 -2.39
N LYS A 4 -24.23 -32.93 -2.60
CA LYS A 4 -24.01 -32.35 -3.94
C LYS A 4 -22.53 -32.35 -4.37
N VAL A 5 -21.61 -32.66 -3.45
CA VAL A 5 -20.16 -32.66 -3.70
C VAL A 5 -19.78 -33.98 -4.37
N LYS A 6 -19.22 -33.90 -5.59
CA LYS A 6 -18.75 -35.08 -6.34
C LYS A 6 -17.23 -35.30 -6.18
N THR A 7 -16.47 -34.20 -6.11
CA THR A 7 -15.01 -34.20 -6.04
C THR A 7 -14.53 -33.07 -5.13
N VAL A 8 -13.33 -33.22 -4.58
CA VAL A 8 -12.67 -32.24 -3.73
C VAL A 8 -11.23 -32.10 -4.20
N ASP A 9 -10.79 -30.86 -4.42
CA ASP A 9 -9.43 -30.51 -4.81
C ASP A 9 -8.80 -29.55 -3.79
N PHE A 10 -7.48 -29.47 -3.76
CA PHE A 10 -6.74 -28.56 -2.89
C PHE A 10 -5.56 -27.91 -3.63
N LEU A 11 -5.14 -26.75 -3.15
CA LEU A 11 -4.00 -26.00 -3.69
C LEU A 11 -2.97 -25.80 -2.58
N ALA A 12 -1.77 -26.36 -2.76
CA ALA A 12 -0.66 -26.13 -1.85
C ALA A 12 -0.20 -24.66 -1.91
N THR A 13 0.11 -24.09 -0.75
CA THR A 13 0.68 -22.75 -0.59
C THR A 13 1.88 -22.81 0.34
N ALA A 14 2.77 -21.81 0.26
CA ALA A 14 4.03 -21.83 1.00
C ALA A 14 3.87 -21.50 2.49
N ASN A 15 2.82 -20.78 2.86
CA ASN A 15 2.52 -20.37 4.23
C ASN A 15 1.01 -20.06 4.38
N GLU A 16 0.58 -19.87 5.63
CA GLU A 16 -0.83 -19.59 5.96
C GLU A 16 -1.34 -18.28 5.34
N VAL A 17 -0.48 -17.27 5.22
CA VAL A 17 -0.87 -15.96 4.65
C VAL A 17 -1.18 -16.11 3.15
N ASP A 18 -0.35 -16.86 2.43
CA ASP A 18 -0.56 -17.18 1.02
C ASP A 18 -1.83 -18.00 0.82
N ALA A 19 -2.13 -18.93 1.74
CA ALA A 19 -3.38 -19.69 1.74
C ALA A 19 -4.60 -18.75 1.82
N VAL A 20 -4.62 -17.84 2.80
CA VAL A 20 -5.71 -16.88 3.00
C VAL A 20 -5.86 -15.94 1.80
N LEU A 21 -4.75 -15.45 1.25
CA LEU A 21 -4.78 -14.59 0.05
C LEU A 21 -5.33 -15.33 -1.16
N LYS A 22 -4.94 -16.60 -1.35
CA LYS A 22 -5.38 -17.42 -2.47
C LYS A 22 -6.85 -17.82 -2.35
N GLU A 23 -7.28 -18.22 -1.16
CA GLU A 23 -8.69 -18.47 -0.83
C GLU A 23 -9.55 -17.24 -1.15
N ALA A 24 -9.20 -16.09 -0.57
CA ALA A 24 -9.96 -14.87 -0.74
C ALA A 24 -9.95 -14.36 -2.20
N ARG A 25 -8.94 -14.72 -3.01
CA ARG A 25 -8.92 -14.48 -4.46
C ARG A 25 -9.86 -15.44 -5.20
N LEU A 26 -9.80 -16.75 -4.91
CA LEU A 26 -10.67 -17.75 -5.53
C LEU A 26 -12.16 -17.47 -5.24
N ILE A 27 -12.50 -17.08 -4.02
CA ILE A 27 -13.88 -16.72 -3.65
C ILE A 27 -14.37 -15.53 -4.48
N LYS A 28 -13.52 -14.52 -4.71
CA LYS A 28 -13.88 -13.33 -5.51
C LYS A 28 -13.99 -13.63 -7.00
N ASP A 29 -13.09 -14.47 -7.53
CA ASP A 29 -13.04 -14.82 -8.94
C ASP A 29 -14.17 -15.79 -9.32
N ILE A 30 -14.45 -16.80 -8.49
CA ILE A 30 -15.43 -17.88 -8.76
C ILE A 30 -16.83 -17.53 -8.25
N ARG A 31 -16.93 -16.70 -7.20
CA ARG A 31 -18.18 -16.43 -6.44
C ARG A 31 -18.98 -17.70 -6.13
N PRO A 32 -18.42 -18.64 -5.35
CA PRO A 32 -19.08 -19.91 -5.08
C PRO A 32 -20.43 -19.68 -4.36
N PRO A 33 -21.51 -20.36 -4.76
CA PRO A 33 -22.86 -20.09 -4.28
C PRO A 33 -23.07 -20.36 -2.78
N TYR A 34 -22.16 -21.12 -2.17
CA TYR A 34 -22.23 -21.51 -0.76
C TYR A 34 -21.31 -20.69 0.15
N ASN A 35 -20.48 -19.80 -0.41
CA ASN A 35 -19.59 -18.96 0.39
C ASN A 35 -20.34 -17.72 0.87
N THR A 36 -20.22 -17.39 2.16
CA THR A 36 -20.82 -16.19 2.75
C THR A 36 -19.76 -15.16 3.15
N GLU A 37 -18.59 -15.63 3.55
CA GLU A 37 -17.44 -14.79 3.90
C GLU A 37 -16.64 -14.41 2.65
N LEU A 38 -15.93 -13.28 2.71
CA LEU A 38 -15.02 -12.82 1.63
C LEU A 38 -15.68 -12.61 0.25
N VAL A 39 -17.02 -12.66 0.19
CA VAL A 39 -17.84 -12.35 -1.00
C VAL A 39 -17.94 -10.84 -1.23
N ASP A 40 -17.53 -10.02 -0.26
CA ASP A 40 -17.56 -8.57 -0.42
C ASP A 40 -16.64 -8.10 -1.57
N ASP A 41 -17.06 -7.03 -2.24
CA ASP A 41 -16.31 -6.47 -3.38
C ASP A 41 -15.05 -5.69 -2.95
N LYS A 42 -14.60 -5.79 -1.68
CA LYS A 42 -13.41 -5.05 -1.24
C LYS A 42 -12.16 -5.71 -1.82
N THR A 43 -11.53 -5.06 -2.78
CA THR A 43 -10.22 -5.47 -3.30
C THR A 43 -9.17 -5.42 -2.18
N PHE A 44 -8.17 -6.31 -2.25
CA PHE A 44 -7.08 -6.32 -1.29
C PHE A 44 -6.30 -5.01 -1.32
N PRO A 45 -5.88 -4.49 -0.15
CA PRO A 45 -4.95 -3.38 -0.08
C PRO A 45 -3.54 -3.80 -0.55
N TYR A 46 -2.90 -2.88 -1.25
CA TYR A 46 -1.51 -2.91 -1.67
C TYR A 46 -0.79 -1.71 -1.07
N LEU A 47 0.50 -1.87 -0.82
CA LEU A 47 1.41 -0.78 -0.53
C LEU A 47 2.06 -0.33 -1.83
N GLU A 48 1.84 0.92 -2.21
CA GLU A 48 2.38 1.53 -3.42
C GLU A 48 3.46 2.54 -3.06
N ILE A 49 4.66 2.35 -3.63
CA ILE A 49 5.78 3.28 -3.50
C ILE A 49 6.04 3.92 -4.85
N THR A 50 5.88 5.24 -4.97
CA THR A 50 6.12 5.93 -6.25
C THR A 50 7.61 6.02 -6.53
N THR A 51 8.05 5.58 -7.71
CA THR A 51 9.48 5.57 -8.10
C THR A 51 9.79 6.58 -9.20
N GLY A 52 8.78 7.07 -9.92
CA GLY A 52 8.92 8.08 -10.97
C GLY A 52 9.09 9.52 -10.45
N GLU A 53 8.79 9.78 -9.18
CA GLU A 53 8.87 11.11 -8.58
C GLU A 53 10.28 11.45 -8.07
N ASP A 54 10.61 12.75 -7.99
CA ASP A 54 11.85 13.21 -7.34
C ASP A 54 11.87 12.77 -5.87
N PHE A 55 10.72 12.85 -5.20
CA PHE A 55 10.51 12.45 -3.81
C PHE A 55 9.46 11.33 -3.73
N PRO A 56 9.88 10.05 -3.80
CA PRO A 56 9.02 8.88 -3.61
C PRO A 56 8.05 8.99 -2.44
N GLY A 57 6.77 8.77 -2.69
CA GLY A 57 5.74 8.68 -1.66
C GLY A 57 5.31 7.23 -1.44
N VAL A 58 4.81 6.94 -0.24
CA VAL A 58 4.29 5.63 0.12
C VAL A 58 2.80 5.75 0.41
N TYR A 59 1.99 4.90 -0.23
CA TYR A 59 0.53 4.97 -0.20
C TYR A 59 -0.07 3.58 -0.04
N ILE A 60 -1.28 3.52 0.52
CA ILE A 60 -2.08 2.30 0.51
C ILE A 60 -3.15 2.45 -0.56
N THR A 61 -3.12 1.57 -1.56
CA THR A 61 -4.08 1.57 -2.67
C THR A 61 -4.79 0.23 -2.79
N ARG A 62 -6.03 0.24 -3.25
CA ARG A 62 -6.75 -0.97 -3.66
C ARG A 62 -6.82 -1.11 -5.19
N LYS A 63 -6.44 -0.05 -5.90
CA LYS A 63 -6.44 0.07 -7.35
C LYS A 63 -5.06 0.60 -7.76
N PRO A 64 -4.06 -0.28 -7.91
CA PRO A 64 -2.73 0.14 -8.31
C PRO A 64 -2.77 0.85 -9.66
N ARG A 65 -2.01 1.94 -9.79
CA ARG A 65 -1.90 2.67 -11.05
C ARG A 65 -0.88 1.97 -11.95
N PRO A 66 -1.13 1.86 -13.27
CA PRO A 66 -0.15 1.29 -14.19
C PRO A 66 1.02 2.27 -14.38
N GLY A 67 2.22 1.83 -14.02
CA GLY A 67 3.50 2.50 -14.32
C GLY A 67 3.99 3.48 -13.25
N GLY A 68 5.30 3.48 -13.02
CA GLY A 68 5.98 4.48 -12.18
C GLY A 68 5.91 4.26 -10.67
N SER A 69 5.42 3.10 -10.20
CA SER A 69 5.39 2.72 -8.80
C SER A 69 5.77 1.25 -8.58
N ARG A 70 6.34 0.95 -7.42
CA ARG A 70 6.53 -0.43 -6.92
C ARG A 70 5.36 -0.78 -6.02
N LEU A 71 4.79 -1.96 -6.25
CA LEU A 71 3.66 -2.47 -5.49
C LEU A 71 4.11 -3.63 -4.62
N PHE A 72 3.70 -3.61 -3.36
CA PHE A 72 3.87 -4.70 -2.41
C PHE A 72 2.49 -5.17 -1.93
N GLY A 73 2.34 -6.48 -1.73
CA GLY A 73 1.07 -7.12 -1.40
C GLY A 73 0.62 -8.08 -2.51
N PRO A 74 -0.63 -8.56 -2.47
CA PRO A 74 -1.76 -8.10 -1.65
C PRO A 74 -1.59 -8.39 -0.15
N PHE A 75 -2.16 -7.52 0.71
CA PHE A 75 -2.19 -7.74 2.16
C PHE A 75 -3.59 -8.18 2.62
N ALA A 76 -3.66 -9.13 3.54
CA ALA A 76 -4.94 -9.63 4.09
C ALA A 76 -5.69 -8.56 4.90
N GLY A 77 -4.97 -7.73 5.67
CA GLY A 77 -5.53 -6.72 6.55
C GLY A 77 -5.13 -5.29 6.20
N ALA A 78 -6.10 -4.42 5.89
CA ALA A 78 -5.83 -2.99 5.68
C ALA A 78 -5.47 -2.25 6.98
N LYS A 79 -5.94 -2.75 8.13
CA LYS A 79 -5.64 -2.17 9.45
C LYS A 79 -4.19 -2.43 9.84
N ASP A 80 -3.73 -3.67 9.69
CA ASP A 80 -2.36 -4.07 10.03
C ASP A 80 -1.34 -3.37 9.13
N LEU A 81 -1.66 -3.26 7.83
CA LEU A 81 -0.84 -2.49 6.90
C LEU A 81 -0.71 -1.02 7.32
N ARG A 82 -1.79 -0.38 7.77
CA ARG A 82 -1.76 1.01 8.27
C ARG A 82 -0.93 1.12 9.55
N ALA A 83 -1.06 0.17 10.47
CA ALA A 83 -0.28 0.15 11.71
C ALA A 83 1.22 0.03 11.40
N ALA A 84 1.59 -0.88 10.50
CA ALA A 84 2.96 -1.04 10.02
C ALA A 84 3.48 0.24 9.35
N LEU A 85 2.67 0.86 8.48
CA LEU A 85 3.02 2.11 7.81
C LEU A 85 3.37 3.22 8.81
N VAL A 86 2.61 3.36 9.89
CA VAL A 86 2.88 4.37 10.94
C VAL A 86 4.23 4.14 11.61
N VAL A 87 4.59 2.88 11.87
CA VAL A 87 5.90 2.54 12.45
C VAL A 87 7.02 2.84 11.46
N LEU A 88 6.89 2.38 10.21
CA LEU A 88 7.86 2.64 9.15
C LEU A 88 8.04 4.14 8.91
N GLN A 89 6.97 4.92 8.99
CA GLN A 89 7.01 6.36 8.81
C GLN A 89 7.78 7.07 9.94
N LYS A 90 7.72 6.57 11.18
CA LYS A 90 8.55 7.11 12.28
C LYS A 90 10.04 6.88 12.06
N ILE A 91 10.41 5.75 11.44
CA ILE A 91 11.80 5.35 11.20
C ILE A 91 12.35 6.05 9.95
N PHE A 92 11.69 5.88 8.81
CA PHE A 92 12.17 6.32 7.50
C PHE A 92 11.72 7.74 7.12
N ARG A 93 10.69 8.29 7.79
CA ARG A 93 10.20 9.66 7.59
C ARG A 93 9.86 10.01 6.14
N PHE A 94 9.32 9.05 5.40
CA PHE A 94 8.82 9.26 4.04
C PHE A 94 7.52 10.08 4.03
N ARG A 95 7.22 10.69 2.87
CA ARG A 95 5.96 11.40 2.65
C ARG A 95 4.81 10.44 2.30
N THR A 96 3.61 10.83 2.73
CA THR A 96 2.33 10.18 2.41
C THR A 96 1.34 11.16 1.78
N CYS A 97 1.78 12.38 1.43
CA CYS A 97 0.94 13.42 0.84
C CYS A 97 0.86 13.28 -0.69
N ASN A 98 -0.31 13.58 -1.25
CA ASN A 98 -0.59 13.50 -2.70
C ASN A 98 -0.09 14.72 -3.50
N LEU A 99 0.88 15.48 -2.98
CA LEU A 99 1.42 16.66 -3.66
C LEU A 99 2.40 16.24 -4.76
N SER A 100 2.35 16.85 -5.94
CA SER A 100 3.43 16.69 -6.92
C SER A 100 4.60 17.57 -6.50
N ILE A 101 5.73 16.96 -6.13
CA ILE A 101 6.91 17.66 -5.62
C ILE A 101 8.07 17.43 -6.58
N SER A 102 8.52 18.49 -7.26
CA SER A 102 9.75 18.46 -8.04
C SER A 102 10.87 19.22 -7.34
N GLU A 103 12.10 18.72 -7.43
CA GLU A 103 13.27 19.36 -6.84
C GLU A 103 13.51 20.77 -7.42
N LYS A 104 13.18 20.98 -8.70
CA LYS A 104 13.39 22.25 -9.41
C LYS A 104 12.38 23.34 -9.04
N ASP A 105 11.27 22.98 -8.39
CA ASP A 105 10.25 23.96 -8.01
C ASP A 105 10.74 24.82 -6.85
N ARG A 106 10.99 26.11 -7.15
CA ARG A 106 11.46 27.12 -6.20
C ARG A 106 10.36 27.56 -5.22
N LYS A 107 9.08 27.39 -5.55
CA LYS A 107 7.95 27.82 -4.68
C LYS A 107 7.91 27.04 -3.37
N ARG A 108 8.47 25.83 -3.35
CA ARG A 108 8.59 24.97 -2.16
C ARG A 108 9.26 25.67 -0.97
N LYS A 109 10.17 26.62 -1.20
CA LYS A 109 10.83 27.36 -0.10
C LYS A 109 9.85 28.17 0.75
N PHE A 110 8.71 28.57 0.18
CA PHE A 110 7.67 29.33 0.87
C PHE A 110 6.54 28.45 1.39
N PHE A 111 6.59 27.14 1.11
CA PHE A 111 5.54 26.22 1.52
C PHE A 111 5.68 25.86 3.00
N ARG A 112 4.60 26.03 3.76
CA ARG A 112 4.57 25.63 5.18
C ARG A 112 4.45 24.10 5.28
N PRO A 113 5.39 23.42 5.96
CA PRO A 113 5.29 21.97 6.14
C PRO A 113 4.10 21.59 7.02
N CYS A 114 3.53 20.40 6.79
CA CYS A 114 2.40 19.90 7.55
C CYS A 114 2.81 19.32 8.92
N LEU A 115 1.83 18.90 9.70
CA LEU A 115 2.01 18.33 11.04
C LEU A 115 3.02 17.18 11.09
N LEU A 116 3.07 16.34 10.05
CA LEU A 116 3.98 15.18 9.99
C LEU A 116 5.46 15.59 10.12
N TYR A 117 5.84 16.76 9.61
CA TYR A 117 7.18 17.30 9.82
C TYR A 117 7.42 17.69 11.28
N SER A 118 6.47 18.41 11.88
CA SER A 118 6.55 18.87 13.27
C SER A 118 6.68 17.71 14.26
N ILE A 119 6.02 16.57 13.98
CA ILE A 119 6.12 15.35 14.79
C ILE A 119 7.21 14.39 14.32
N LYS A 120 8.11 14.83 13.42
CA LYS A 120 9.28 14.08 12.92
C LYS A 120 8.94 12.76 12.20
N GLN A 121 7.79 12.71 11.53
CA GLN A 121 7.31 11.59 10.71
C GLN A 121 7.48 11.84 9.20
N CYS A 122 7.91 13.02 8.79
CA CYS A 122 8.22 13.34 7.39
C CYS A 122 9.41 14.30 7.34
N THR A 123 10.27 14.18 6.34
CA THR A 123 11.41 15.09 6.10
C THR A 123 11.03 16.38 5.37
N ALA A 124 9.75 16.60 5.09
CA ALA A 124 9.18 17.79 4.44
C ALA A 124 9.85 18.18 3.10
N PRO A 125 9.90 17.29 2.10
CA PRO A 125 10.37 17.65 0.76
C PRO A 125 9.49 18.73 0.08
N CYS A 126 8.24 18.89 0.52
CA CYS A 126 7.33 19.94 0.04
C CYS A 126 7.78 21.36 0.42
N ALA A 127 8.53 21.50 1.52
CA ALA A 127 9.01 22.76 2.06
C ALA A 127 10.52 22.98 1.81
N ALA A 128 11.10 22.24 0.86
CA ALA A 128 12.53 22.24 0.54
C ALA A 128 13.47 22.00 1.75
N ARG A 129 13.01 21.22 2.75
CA ARG A 129 13.79 20.90 3.96
C ARG A 129 14.79 19.76 3.78
N ILE A 130 14.68 19.02 2.68
CA ILE A 130 15.57 17.90 2.32
C ILE A 130 15.79 17.91 0.80
N GLY A 131 17.01 17.60 0.37
CA GLY A 131 17.36 17.45 -1.04
C GLY A 131 16.97 16.07 -1.59
N ARG A 132 16.89 15.92 -2.92
CA ARG A 132 16.53 14.64 -3.55
C ARG A 132 17.51 13.52 -3.21
N ALA A 133 18.81 13.81 -3.23
CA ALA A 133 19.85 12.82 -2.96
C ALA A 133 19.79 12.29 -1.52
N GLU A 134 19.53 13.17 -0.55
CA GLU A 134 19.41 12.80 0.85
C GLU A 134 18.10 12.05 1.13
N TYR A 135 17.00 12.45 0.49
CA TYR A 135 15.71 11.76 0.63
C TYR A 135 15.72 10.32 0.11
N ARG A 136 16.62 9.99 -0.84
CA ARG A 136 16.72 8.66 -1.46
C ARG A 136 17.69 7.72 -0.75
N LYS A 137 18.34 8.16 0.32
CA LYS A 137 19.15 7.29 1.19
C LYS A 137 18.25 6.51 2.12
#